data_AF-A0A9D1RUR5-F1
#
_entry.id   AF-A0A9D1RUR5-F1
#
_cell.length_a   1.000
_cell.length_b   1.000
_cell.length_c   1.000
_cell.angle_alpha   90.00
_cell.angle_beta   90.00
_cell.angle_gamma   90.00
#
_symmetry.space_group_name_H-M   'P 1'
#
loop_
_entity.id
_entity.type
_entity.pdbx_description
1 polymer ?
#
loop_
_entity_poly.entity_id
_entity_poly.type
_entity_poly.pdbx_seq_one_letter_code
_entity_poly.pdbx_strand_id
1 'polypeptide(L)' 'LTTMNPETRRLIKVMPEDVERTAQVFDLLLGDNLQGRKDHIAENGYKYLELADIS' A
#
# COMPACT_ATOMS: atom_id res chain seq x y z
N LEU A 1 -17.94 -17.33 2.47
CA LEU A 1 -16.67 -17.44 1.75
C LEU A 1 -15.54 -17.27 2.77
N THR A 2 -14.61 -18.22 2.85
CA THR A 2 -13.49 -18.20 3.82
C THR A 2 -12.15 -18.19 3.09
N THR A 3 -11.03 -18.00 3.81
CA THR A 3 -9.74 -17.62 3.19
C THR A 3 -8.73 -18.77 3.05
N MET A 4 -8.98 -19.94 3.65
CA MET A 4 -7.96 -21.00 3.78
C MET A 4 -8.17 -22.22 2.89
N ASN A 5 -9.40 -22.56 2.49
CA ASN A 5 -9.66 -23.75 1.69
C ASN A 5 -8.97 -23.63 0.30
N PRO A 6 -8.05 -24.53 -0.09
CA PRO A 6 -7.32 -24.46 -1.35
C PRO A 6 -8.20 -24.33 -2.61
N GLU A 7 -9.38 -24.94 -2.61
CA GLU A 7 -10.29 -24.96 -3.77
C GLU A 7 -11.08 -23.65 -3.91
N THR A 8 -11.25 -22.90 -2.82
CA THR A 8 -12.12 -21.71 -2.79
C THR A 8 -11.41 -20.43 -2.32
N ARG A 9 -10.15 -20.53 -1.87
CA ARG A 9 -9.34 -19.38 -1.46
C ARG A 9 -8.94 -18.53 -2.66
N ARG A 10 -8.91 -17.22 -2.44
CA ARG A 10 -8.41 -16.24 -3.40
C ARG A 10 -7.05 -15.76 -2.93
N LEU A 11 -6.00 -16.13 -3.66
CA LEU A 11 -4.62 -15.69 -3.38
C LEU A 11 -4.21 -14.59 -4.36
N ILE A 12 -3.42 -13.65 -3.88
CA ILE A 12 -2.74 -12.65 -4.71
C ILE A 12 -1.25 -12.97 -4.66
N LYS A 13 -0.65 -13.23 -5.82
CA LYS A 13 0.80 -13.41 -5.95
C LYS A 13 1.43 -12.06 -6.21
N VAL A 14 2.26 -11.60 -5.27
CA VAL A 14 3.07 -10.39 -5.47
C VAL A 14 4.15 -10.72 -6.50
N MET A 15 4.23 -9.90 -7.55
CA MET A 15 5.26 -9.99 -8.58
C MET A 15 6.27 -8.86 -8.38
N PRO A 16 7.56 -9.11 -8.66
CA PRO A 16 8.56 -8.04 -8.63
C PRO A 16 8.25 -7.01 -9.73
N GLU A 17 8.55 -5.75 -9.42
CA GLU A 17 8.51 -4.63 -10.36
C GLU A 17 9.93 -4.05 -10.51
N ASP A 18 10.07 -2.94 -11.24
CA ASP A 18 11.32 -2.21 -11.35
C ASP A 18 11.91 -1.88 -9.96
N VAL A 19 13.20 -2.20 -9.80
CA VAL A 19 13.89 -2.14 -8.51
C VAL A 19 14.01 -0.70 -7.99
N GLU A 20 14.31 0.25 -8.87
CA GLU A 20 14.50 1.65 -8.49
C GLU A 20 13.17 2.26 -8.07
N ARG A 21 12.12 2.04 -8.86
CA ARG A 21 10.77 2.50 -8.51
C ARG A 21 10.29 1.89 -7.20
N THR A 22 10.53 0.60 -7.00
CA THR A 22 10.19 -0.08 -5.76
C THR A 22 10.92 0.58 -4.58
N ALA A 23 12.23 0.77 -4.67
CA ALA A 23 13.01 1.42 -3.61
C ALA A 23 12.50 2.82 -3.29
N GLN A 24 12.17 3.63 -4.30
CA GLN A 24 11.61 4.98 -4.10
C GLN A 24 10.27 4.96 -3.36
N VAL A 25 9.36 4.05 -3.74
CA VAL A 25 8.05 3.92 -3.08
C VAL A 25 8.22 3.42 -1.64
N PHE A 26 9.14 2.48 -1.41
CA PHE A 26 9.46 2.00 -0.07
C PHE A 26 10.05 3.11 0.81
N ASP A 27 10.97 3.93 0.30
CA ASP A 27 11.52 5.06 1.07
C ASP A 27 10.43 6.09 1.41
N LEU A 28 9.59 6.43 0.43
CA LEU A 28 8.47 7.36 0.62
C LEU A 28 7.50 6.88 1.71
N LEU A 29 7.05 5.62 1.63
CA LEU A 29 5.99 5.10 2.50
C LEU A 29 6.50 4.53 3.83
N LEU A 30 7.70 3.94 3.85
CA LEU A 30 8.24 3.16 4.97
C LEU A 30 9.66 3.56 5.40
N GLY A 31 10.34 4.44 4.66
CA GLY A 31 11.70 4.91 4.99
C GLY A 31 11.73 6.16 5.87
N ASP A 32 12.79 6.96 5.72
CA ASP A 32 13.07 8.13 6.57
C ASP A 32 12.65 9.46 5.91
N ASN A 33 12.12 9.42 4.69
CA ASN A 33 11.63 10.59 3.96
C ASN A 33 10.29 11.12 4.51
N LEU A 34 10.35 11.70 5.72
CA LEU A 34 9.18 12.20 6.43
C LEU A 34 8.46 13.32 5.67
N GLN A 35 9.20 14.21 5.01
CA GLN A 35 8.61 15.32 4.27
C GLN A 35 7.82 14.81 3.05
N GLY A 36 8.44 13.95 2.23
CA GLY A 36 7.77 13.36 1.07
C GLY A 36 6.52 12.59 1.47
N ARG A 37 6.55 11.86 2.60
CA ARG A 37 5.37 11.16 3.11
C ARG A 37 4.24 12.10 3.49
N LYS A 38 4.54 13.22 4.17
CA LYS A 38 3.54 14.23 4.52
C LYS A 38 2.90 14.82 3.28
N ASP A 39 3.70 15.16 2.27
CA ASP A 39 3.21 15.73 1.02
C ASP A 39 2.30 14.73 0.28
N HIS A 40 2.71 13.46 0.21
CA HIS A 40 1.91 12.39 -0.40
C HIS A 40 0.56 12.18 0.31
N ILE A 41 0.55 12.16 1.64
CA ILE A 41 -0.68 12.03 2.44
C ILE A 41 -1.58 13.26 2.25
N ALA A 42 -1.02 14.47 2.23
CA ALA A 42 -1.80 15.68 2.02
C ALA A 42 -2.48 15.70 0.64
N GLU A 43 -1.78 15.25 -0.40
CA GLU A 43 -2.30 15.21 -1.76
C GLU A 43 -3.28 14.06 -2.01
N ASN A 44 -3.09 12.90 -1.38
CA ASN A 44 -3.82 11.68 -1.74
C ASN A 44 -4.70 11.12 -0.62
N GLY A 45 -4.50 11.51 0.63
CA GLY A 45 -5.15 10.90 1.81
C GLY A 45 -6.67 10.96 1.76
N TYR A 46 -7.24 12.06 1.26
CA TYR A 46 -8.70 12.22 1.16
C TYR A 46 -9.36 11.16 0.27
N LYS A 47 -8.63 10.61 -0.71
CA LYS A 47 -9.13 9.60 -1.65
C LYS A 47 -9.44 8.26 -0.97
N TYR A 48 -8.91 8.05 0.24
CA TYR A 48 -8.98 6.78 0.96
C TYR A 48 -9.71 6.89 2.30
N LEU A 49 -10.29 8.05 2.64
CA LEU A 49 -10.99 8.25 3.92
C LEU A 49 -12.17 7.28 4.10
N GLU A 50 -12.93 7.02 3.04
CA GLU A 50 -14.05 6.06 3.07
C GLU A 50 -13.60 4.59 3.23
N LEU A 51 -12.33 4.31 2.96
CA LEU A 51 -11.72 2.99 3.13
C LEU A 51 -10.98 2.86 4.47
N ALA A 52 -10.71 3.99 5.12
CA ALA A 52 -10.14 4.01 6.45
C ALA A 52 -11.27 3.77 7.46
N ASP A 53 -11.11 2.77 8.32
CA ASP A 53 -12.07 2.47 9.38
C ASP A 53 -11.93 3.51 10.51
N ILE A 54 -12.43 4.73 10.25
CA ILE A 54 -12.44 5.86 11.17
C ILE A 54 -13.77 5.81 11.93
N SER A 55 -13.76 5.10 13.06
CA SER A 55 -14.86 5.05 14.05
C SER A 55 -14.62 6.00 15.22
#